data_AF-A0A0E9MQS4-F1
#
_entry.id   AF-A0A0E9MQS4-F1
#
_cell.length_a   1.000
_cell.length_b   1.000
_cell.length_c   1.000
_cell.angle_alpha   90.00
_cell.angle_beta   90.00
_cell.angle_gamma   90.00
#
_symmetry.space_group_name_H-M   'P 1'
#
loop_
_entity.id
_entity.type
_entity.pdbx_description
1 polymer ?
#
loop_
_entity_poly.entity_id
_entity_poly.type
_entity_poly.pdbx_seq_one_letter_code
_entity_poly.pdbx_strand_id
1 'polypeptide(L)'
;MREGPLALISSDEQRFNEAVSQLILRDYELKLPYASKLLKPLADSVPVFLVIDNVDQVESADAQARIFLEATAIARTLRCNLILAMRDATYVKNRASAVFDAFDFDAVYIDPPDIKSVLSKRFAVAGQLLRGRKIEFEAENGSKVIVDNGKSIIDMLSDSVLGTEVGRIIEVAATGDTRLALKMTRQFLQYGYSSTGKAVSIYQRTGRYRLPPHEALRAIMLGNQNVYRETLSVIGNPFDSYLGRSSVQFLRLFIMSALVVYSSESDFDGISVKTVYDSLETIGISNEYSFRVLTDLVSHRYIYTKSQHELCEDSLILPSRLCGYVVRDLVGRLMFLETTMFDTFISDNSVWSAIDTNVRLIYREKDFLTKFKRRREVAWAFFRYCRDGVDQLVSQARERALPMQWCVNPLTKIENRFKGDLSRAGDSAAKNYGPQPNGGSGLPLFSDRRPALG
;
A
#
# COMPACT_ATOMS: atom_id res chain seq x y z
N MET A 1 33.37 -32.76 -49.97
CA MET A 1 33.84 -31.35 -50.03
C MET A 1 34.78 -31.23 -51.21
N ARG A 2 34.45 -30.43 -52.24
CA ARG A 2 35.34 -30.22 -53.40
C ARG A 2 35.83 -28.78 -53.54
N GLU A 3 35.42 -27.87 -52.66
CA GLU A 3 35.86 -26.47 -52.66
C GLU A 3 36.01 -25.94 -51.22
N GLY A 4 37.02 -25.10 -51.00
CA GLY A 4 37.32 -24.42 -49.74
C GLY A 4 38.79 -24.57 -49.28
N PRO A 5 39.23 -23.77 -48.26
CA PRO A 5 40.63 -23.74 -47.82
C PRO A 5 41.18 -25.08 -47.31
N LEU A 6 40.30 -25.97 -46.83
CA LEU A 6 40.66 -27.28 -46.31
C LEU A 6 40.66 -28.39 -47.40
N ALA A 7 40.31 -28.06 -48.65
CA ALA A 7 40.26 -29.04 -49.74
C ALA A 7 41.64 -29.64 -50.08
N LEU A 8 42.73 -28.91 -49.83
CA LEU A 8 44.11 -29.37 -50.06
C LEU A 8 44.57 -30.44 -49.06
N ILE A 9 43.91 -30.54 -47.90
CA ILE A 9 44.25 -31.49 -46.84
C ILE A 9 43.14 -32.52 -46.60
N SER A 10 42.09 -32.53 -47.42
CA SER A 10 40.92 -33.40 -47.22
C SER A 10 41.20 -34.90 -47.44
N SER A 11 42.33 -35.24 -48.06
CA SER A 11 42.79 -36.62 -48.25
C SER A 11 43.52 -37.19 -47.03
N ASP A 12 43.93 -36.34 -46.09
CA ASP A 12 44.56 -36.72 -44.83
C ASP A 12 43.55 -36.49 -43.70
N GLU A 13 42.90 -37.58 -43.27
CA GLU A 13 41.81 -37.55 -42.31
C GLU A 13 42.26 -36.99 -40.94
N GLN A 14 43.49 -37.27 -40.52
CA GLN A 14 44.01 -36.80 -39.24
C GLN A 14 44.27 -35.29 -39.26
N ARG A 15 44.98 -34.79 -40.28
CA ARG A 15 45.21 -33.34 -40.45
C ARG A 15 43.93 -32.55 -40.66
N PHE A 16 42.97 -33.13 -41.38
CA PHE A 16 41.66 -32.52 -41.59
C PHE A 16 40.91 -32.38 -40.27
N ASN A 17 40.85 -33.43 -39.46
CA ASN A 17 40.18 -33.42 -38.15
C ASN A 17 40.85 -32.46 -37.15
N GLU A 18 42.19 -32.37 -37.15
CA GLU A 18 42.92 -31.40 -36.33
C GLU A 18 42.58 -29.95 -36.72
N ALA A 19 42.58 -29.63 -38.02
CA ALA A 19 42.26 -28.30 -38.51
C ALA A 19 40.79 -27.90 -38.21
N VAL A 20 39.85 -28.85 -38.35
CA VAL A 20 38.45 -28.64 -37.97
C VAL A 20 38.32 -28.43 -36.45
N SER A 21 39.01 -29.22 -35.65
CA SER A 21 39.00 -29.10 -34.19
C SER A 21 39.53 -27.75 -33.72
N GLN A 22 40.61 -27.26 -34.32
CA GLN A 22 41.14 -25.91 -34.05
C GLN A 22 40.14 -24.81 -34.40
N LEU A 23 39.41 -24.96 -35.50
CA LEU A 23 38.40 -23.98 -35.91
C LEU A 23 37.20 -23.96 -34.96
N ILE A 24 36.76 -25.13 -34.50
CA ILE A 24 35.70 -25.26 -33.48
C ILE A 24 36.17 -24.65 -32.15
N LEU A 25 37.38 -24.98 -31.69
CA LEU A 25 37.95 -24.44 -30.44
C LEU A 25 38.08 -22.91 -30.48
N ARG A 26 38.60 -22.36 -31.59
CA ARG A 26 38.69 -20.91 -31.80
C ARG A 26 37.31 -20.25 -31.73
N ASP A 27 36.33 -20.82 -32.44
CA ASP A 27 35.00 -20.25 -32.45
C ASP A 27 34.34 -20.35 -31.05
N TYR A 28 34.60 -21.44 -30.32
CA TYR A 28 34.14 -21.66 -28.95
C TYR A 28 34.70 -20.61 -28.00
N GLU A 29 36.00 -20.30 -28.09
CA GLU A 29 36.64 -19.22 -27.32
C GLU A 29 36.04 -17.85 -27.63
N LEU A 30 35.71 -17.59 -28.91
CA LEU A 30 35.08 -16.35 -29.35
C LEU A 30 33.58 -16.24 -28.99
N LYS A 31 32.96 -17.32 -28.52
CA LYS A 31 31.56 -17.46 -28.08
C LYS A 31 30.50 -17.18 -29.16
N LEU A 32 30.44 -15.94 -29.67
CA LEU A 32 29.42 -15.51 -30.64
C LEU A 32 29.47 -16.29 -31.97
N PRO A 33 30.64 -16.55 -32.58
CA PRO A 33 30.73 -17.36 -33.79
C PRO A 33 30.24 -18.80 -33.56
N TYR A 34 30.60 -19.39 -32.41
CA TYR A 34 30.16 -20.73 -32.03
C TYR A 34 28.65 -20.81 -31.82
N ALA A 35 28.09 -19.90 -31.00
CA ALA A 35 26.64 -19.81 -30.79
C ALA A 35 25.90 -19.56 -32.11
N SER A 36 26.42 -18.70 -32.97
CA SER A 36 25.82 -18.43 -34.28
C SER A 36 25.83 -19.65 -35.20
N LYS A 37 26.90 -20.44 -35.22
CA LYS A 37 26.99 -21.66 -36.06
C LYS A 37 26.10 -22.78 -35.56
N LEU A 38 25.86 -22.85 -34.26
CA LEU A 38 24.92 -23.81 -33.67
C LEU A 38 23.47 -23.38 -33.86
N LEU A 39 23.15 -22.12 -33.54
CA LEU A 39 21.77 -21.67 -33.42
C LEU A 39 21.13 -21.25 -34.74
N LYS A 40 21.88 -20.69 -35.71
CA LYS A 40 21.28 -20.28 -36.99
C LYS A 40 20.65 -21.43 -37.77
N PRO A 41 21.33 -22.58 -37.99
CA PRO A 41 20.71 -23.70 -38.71
C PRO A 41 19.51 -24.28 -37.96
N LEU A 42 19.58 -24.29 -36.62
CA LEU A 42 18.48 -24.70 -35.75
C LEU A 42 17.28 -23.74 -35.88
N ALA A 43 17.52 -22.43 -35.86
CA ALA A 43 16.49 -21.41 -35.99
C ALA A 43 15.80 -21.42 -37.36
N ASP A 44 16.50 -21.83 -38.42
CA ASP A 44 15.90 -22.03 -39.75
C ASP A 44 14.95 -23.26 -39.78
N SER A 45 15.07 -24.18 -38.82
CA SER A 45 14.31 -25.45 -38.77
C SER A 45 13.23 -25.48 -37.69
N VAL A 46 13.47 -24.82 -36.55
CA VAL A 46 12.58 -24.77 -35.39
C VAL A 46 12.57 -23.38 -34.77
N PRO A 47 11.43 -22.90 -34.23
CA PRO A 47 11.39 -21.65 -33.50
C PRO A 47 12.31 -21.68 -32.27
N VAL A 48 13.35 -20.84 -32.27
CA VAL A 48 14.23 -20.63 -31.11
C VAL A 48 13.81 -19.35 -30.41
N PHE A 49 13.64 -19.39 -29.09
CA PHE A 49 13.29 -18.24 -28.26
C PHE A 49 14.44 -17.91 -27.31
N LEU A 50 14.92 -16.67 -27.37
CA LEU A 50 15.79 -16.06 -26.39
C LEU A 50 14.91 -15.31 -25.38
N VAL A 51 14.85 -15.80 -24.15
CA VAL A 51 14.07 -15.20 -23.07
C VAL A 51 15.02 -14.48 -22.13
N ILE A 52 14.82 -13.18 -21.96
CA ILE A 52 15.54 -12.36 -20.98
C ILE A 52 14.54 -11.89 -19.94
N ASP A 53 14.61 -12.52 -18.78
CA ASP A 53 13.76 -12.24 -17.64
C ASP A 53 14.41 -11.22 -16.68
N ASN A 54 13.60 -10.56 -15.85
CA ASN A 54 14.04 -9.66 -14.78
C ASN A 54 14.87 -8.44 -15.21
N VAL A 55 14.80 -8.01 -16.48
CA VAL A 55 15.44 -6.74 -16.92
C VAL A 55 14.89 -5.57 -16.10
N ASP A 56 13.62 -5.66 -15.72
CA ASP A 56 12.93 -4.70 -14.87
C ASP A 56 13.54 -4.54 -13.46
N GLN A 57 14.33 -5.51 -12.96
CA GLN A 57 15.02 -5.43 -11.68
C GLN A 57 16.29 -4.57 -11.73
N VAL A 58 16.78 -4.24 -12.93
CA VAL A 58 17.93 -3.35 -13.11
C VAL A 58 17.50 -1.91 -12.84
N GLU A 59 18.03 -1.27 -11.81
CA GLU A 59 17.54 0.05 -11.37
C GLU A 59 17.85 1.19 -12.35
N SER A 60 18.92 1.07 -13.15
CA SER A 60 19.31 2.09 -14.12
C SER A 60 18.52 1.95 -15.42
N ALA A 61 17.78 3.00 -15.77
CA ALA A 61 17.07 3.10 -17.05
C ALA A 61 18.03 2.97 -18.26
N ASP A 62 19.22 3.56 -18.18
CA ASP A 62 20.24 3.46 -19.23
C ASP A 62 20.74 2.02 -19.40
N ALA A 63 20.93 1.30 -18.28
CA ALA A 63 21.32 -0.10 -18.32
C ALA A 63 20.21 -0.98 -18.91
N GLN A 64 18.93 -0.71 -18.57
CA GLN A 64 17.79 -1.41 -19.16
C GLN A 64 17.70 -1.16 -20.68
N ALA A 65 17.87 0.09 -21.13
CA ALA A 65 17.89 0.45 -22.54
C ALA A 65 19.04 -0.24 -23.29
N ARG A 66 20.23 -0.32 -22.67
CA ARG A 66 21.37 -1.05 -23.23
C ARG A 66 21.10 -2.55 -23.34
N ILE A 67 20.53 -3.17 -22.30
CA ILE A 67 20.14 -4.59 -22.33
C ILE A 67 19.17 -4.85 -23.48
N PHE A 68 18.18 -3.98 -23.67
CA PHE A 68 17.23 -4.08 -24.78
C PHE A 68 17.93 -4.03 -26.15
N LEU A 69 18.82 -3.06 -26.36
CA LEU A 69 19.60 -2.93 -27.60
C LEU A 69 20.46 -4.17 -27.88
N GLU A 70 21.22 -4.62 -26.89
CA GLU A 70 22.11 -5.77 -27.03
C GLU A 70 21.33 -7.07 -27.26
N ALA A 71 20.24 -7.28 -26.52
CA ALA A 71 19.36 -8.42 -26.68
C ALA A 71 18.79 -8.51 -28.10
N THR A 72 18.33 -7.38 -28.64
CA THR A 72 17.79 -7.29 -29.99
C THR A 72 18.86 -7.57 -31.05
N ALA A 73 20.07 -7.03 -30.86
CA ALA A 73 21.19 -7.28 -31.75
C ALA A 73 21.61 -8.76 -31.76
N ILE A 74 21.66 -9.39 -30.58
CA ILE A 74 21.95 -10.82 -30.42
C ILE A 74 20.86 -11.65 -31.09
N ALA A 75 19.59 -11.34 -30.85
CA ALA A 75 18.47 -12.10 -31.41
C ALA A 75 18.47 -12.07 -32.94
N ARG A 76 18.68 -10.89 -33.55
CA ARG A 76 18.84 -10.75 -35.01
C ARG A 76 20.06 -11.51 -35.53
N THR A 77 21.17 -11.44 -34.83
CA THR A 77 22.41 -12.13 -35.21
C THR A 77 22.21 -13.64 -35.20
N LEU A 78 21.48 -14.18 -34.22
CA LEU A 78 21.24 -15.61 -34.05
C LEU A 78 19.99 -16.13 -34.79
N ARG A 79 19.19 -15.23 -35.39
CA ARG A 79 17.88 -15.51 -36.01
C ARG A 79 16.86 -16.13 -35.03
N CYS A 80 16.92 -15.77 -33.76
CA CYS A 80 15.95 -16.23 -32.75
C CYS A 80 14.88 -15.17 -32.45
N ASN A 81 13.76 -15.63 -31.92
CA ASN A 81 12.69 -14.79 -31.39
C ASN A 81 13.11 -14.27 -30.01
N LEU A 82 12.90 -12.99 -29.73
CA LEU A 82 13.24 -12.38 -28.44
C LEU A 82 11.98 -12.19 -27.59
N ILE A 83 12.03 -12.65 -26.35
CA ILE A 83 11.05 -12.32 -25.31
C ILE A 83 11.81 -11.60 -24.20
N LEU A 84 11.39 -10.38 -23.87
CA LEU A 84 12.06 -9.55 -22.89
C LEU A 84 11.03 -8.99 -21.90
N ALA A 85 11.27 -9.20 -20.60
CA ALA A 85 10.40 -8.69 -19.54
C ALA A 85 10.85 -7.30 -19.09
N MET A 86 10.00 -6.27 -19.26
CA MET A 86 10.26 -4.89 -18.82
C MET A 86 9.20 -4.35 -17.87
N ARG A 87 9.57 -3.36 -17.06
CA ARG A 87 8.65 -2.58 -16.24
C ARG A 87 7.86 -1.60 -17.10
N ASP A 88 6.58 -1.41 -16.75
CA ASP A 88 5.66 -0.51 -17.42
C ASP A 88 6.22 0.93 -17.53
N ALA A 89 6.70 1.48 -16.42
CA ALA A 89 7.32 2.81 -16.39
C ALA A 89 8.55 2.93 -17.31
N THR A 90 9.38 1.88 -17.41
CA THR A 90 10.55 1.87 -18.31
C THR A 90 10.10 1.81 -19.78
N TYR A 91 9.12 0.97 -20.08
CA TYR A 91 8.55 0.86 -21.41
C TYR A 91 7.96 2.20 -21.87
N VAL A 92 7.12 2.83 -21.04
CA VAL A 92 6.50 4.12 -21.35
C VAL A 92 7.55 5.22 -21.53
N LYS A 93 8.57 5.31 -20.64
CA LYS A 93 9.65 6.30 -20.74
C LYS A 93 10.46 6.17 -22.02
N ASN A 94 10.76 4.94 -22.44
CA ASN A 94 11.62 4.69 -23.58
C ASN A 94 10.86 4.51 -24.89
N ARG A 95 9.52 4.37 -24.87
CA ARG A 95 8.71 4.23 -26.08
C ARG A 95 8.92 5.35 -27.10
N ALA A 96 9.12 6.59 -26.62
CA ALA A 96 9.39 7.74 -27.47
C ALA A 96 10.88 7.91 -27.82
N SER A 97 11.77 7.03 -27.33
CA SER A 97 13.19 7.10 -27.66
C SER A 97 13.45 6.54 -29.05
N ALA A 98 14.39 7.15 -29.77
CA ALA A 98 14.83 6.69 -31.10
C ALA A 98 15.32 5.22 -31.11
N VAL A 99 15.73 4.71 -29.94
CA VAL A 99 16.15 3.32 -29.74
C VAL A 99 14.98 2.35 -29.86
N PHE A 100 13.81 2.69 -29.32
CA PHE A 100 12.63 1.83 -29.38
C PHE A 100 11.87 2.00 -30.69
N ASP A 101 11.83 3.20 -31.24
CA ASP A 101 11.15 3.53 -32.50
C ASP A 101 11.79 2.82 -33.72
N ALA A 102 13.07 2.45 -33.62
CA ALA A 102 13.80 1.76 -34.68
C ALA A 102 13.49 0.27 -34.82
N PHE A 103 12.74 -0.33 -33.88
CA PHE A 103 12.43 -1.77 -33.87
C PHE A 103 10.94 -2.04 -33.76
N ASP A 104 10.45 -2.93 -34.61
CA ASP A 104 9.07 -3.41 -34.59
C ASP A 104 8.97 -4.61 -33.62
N PHE A 105 8.20 -4.46 -32.54
CA PHE A 105 8.00 -5.53 -31.54
C PHE A 105 6.57 -5.49 -30.99
N ASP A 106 6.03 -6.67 -30.69
CA ASP A 106 4.70 -6.81 -30.09
C ASP A 106 4.80 -6.69 -28.56
N ALA A 107 4.26 -5.60 -28.02
CA ALA A 107 4.18 -5.42 -26.57
C ALA A 107 2.98 -6.19 -25.99
N VAL A 108 3.25 -7.18 -25.16
CA VAL A 108 2.22 -7.87 -24.37
C VAL A 108 2.15 -7.24 -22.98
N TYR A 109 1.05 -6.57 -22.68
CA TYR A 109 0.80 -6.02 -21.35
C TYR A 109 0.26 -7.11 -20.41
N ILE A 110 0.89 -7.27 -19.25
CA ILE A 110 0.39 -8.16 -18.18
C ILE A 110 -0.20 -7.27 -17.09
N ASP A 111 -1.53 -7.28 -17.01
CA ASP A 111 -2.22 -6.56 -15.94
C ASP A 111 -1.80 -7.10 -14.56
N PRO A 112 -1.59 -6.22 -13.56
CA PRO A 112 -1.37 -6.65 -12.20
C PRO A 112 -2.57 -7.50 -11.73
N PRO A 113 -2.33 -8.62 -11.03
CA PRO A 113 -3.43 -9.48 -10.59
C PRO A 113 -4.26 -8.78 -9.52
N ASP A 114 -5.55 -9.04 -9.53
CA ASP A 114 -6.48 -8.54 -8.52
C ASP A 114 -6.04 -8.92 -7.09
N ILE A 115 -6.00 -7.93 -6.19
CA ILE A 115 -5.53 -8.11 -4.81
C ILE A 115 -6.34 -9.19 -4.09
N LYS A 116 -7.66 -9.20 -4.28
CA LYS A 116 -8.54 -10.19 -3.64
C LYS A 116 -8.23 -11.61 -4.14
N SER A 117 -7.99 -11.80 -5.43
CA SER A 117 -7.55 -13.07 -6.01
C SER A 117 -6.21 -13.54 -5.43
N VAL A 118 -5.22 -12.65 -5.32
CA VAL A 118 -3.91 -12.97 -4.73
C VAL A 118 -4.04 -13.39 -3.26
N LEU A 119 -4.79 -12.61 -2.46
CA LEU A 119 -5.01 -12.93 -1.05
C LEU A 119 -5.76 -14.26 -0.88
N SER A 120 -6.78 -14.52 -1.69
CA SER A 120 -7.52 -15.78 -1.68
C SER A 120 -6.61 -16.98 -1.95
N LYS A 121 -5.76 -16.92 -2.98
CA LYS A 121 -4.77 -17.97 -3.28
C LYS A 121 -3.79 -18.17 -2.12
N ARG A 122 -3.33 -17.09 -1.48
CA ARG A 122 -2.41 -17.16 -0.33
C ARG A 122 -3.05 -17.81 0.90
N PHE A 123 -4.29 -17.45 1.23
CA PHE A 123 -5.04 -18.11 2.30
C PHE A 123 -5.30 -19.59 1.97
N ALA A 124 -5.63 -19.92 0.72
CA ALA A 124 -5.83 -21.30 0.30
C ALA A 124 -4.57 -22.16 0.50
N VAL A 125 -3.41 -21.66 0.08
CA VAL A 125 -2.11 -22.34 0.29
C VAL A 125 -1.79 -22.46 1.78
N ALA A 126 -1.96 -21.39 2.57
CA ALA A 126 -1.74 -21.43 4.02
C ALA A 126 -2.65 -22.46 4.71
N GLY A 127 -3.91 -22.53 4.30
CA GLY A 127 -4.89 -23.49 4.82
C GLY A 127 -4.59 -24.93 4.42
N GLN A 128 -3.97 -25.17 3.26
CA GLN A 128 -3.47 -26.50 2.89
C GLN A 128 -2.26 -26.90 3.74
N LEU A 129 -1.30 -25.99 3.95
CA LEU A 129 -0.10 -26.26 4.75
C LEU A 129 -0.40 -26.56 6.22
N LEU A 130 -1.44 -25.94 6.78
CA LEU A 130 -1.86 -26.11 8.18
C LEU A 130 -2.97 -27.15 8.37
N ARG A 131 -3.37 -27.84 7.30
CA ARG A 131 -4.41 -28.88 7.38
C ARG A 131 -3.93 -30.05 8.24
N GLY A 132 -4.72 -30.41 9.25
CA GLY A 132 -4.42 -31.52 10.16
C GLY A 132 -3.25 -31.25 11.12
N ARG A 133 -2.72 -30.02 11.15
CA ARG A 133 -1.71 -29.62 12.13
C ARG A 133 -2.39 -29.10 13.38
N LYS A 134 -2.00 -29.65 14.52
CA LYS A 134 -2.39 -29.13 15.84
C LYS A 134 -1.61 -27.85 16.13
N ILE A 135 -2.30 -26.81 16.56
CA ILE A 135 -1.72 -25.53 16.98
C ILE A 135 -2.06 -25.32 18.46
N GLU A 136 -1.05 -25.01 19.25
CA GLU A 136 -1.18 -24.71 20.67
C GLU A 136 -0.57 -23.34 20.95
N PHE A 137 -1.31 -22.47 21.63
CA PHE A 137 -0.81 -21.16 22.04
C PHE A 137 -1.46 -20.74 23.36
N GLU A 138 -0.83 -19.80 24.05
CA GLU A 138 -1.35 -19.20 25.28
C GLU A 138 -2.19 -17.97 24.93
N ALA A 139 -3.44 -17.93 25.41
CA ALA A 139 -4.34 -16.80 25.25
C ALA A 139 -3.98 -15.67 26.22
N GLU A 140 -4.61 -14.51 26.05
CA GLU A 140 -4.34 -13.29 26.83
C GLU A 140 -4.59 -13.45 28.33
N ASN A 141 -5.42 -14.43 28.71
CA ASN A 141 -5.76 -14.76 30.08
C ASN A 141 -4.91 -15.90 30.66
N GLY A 142 -3.85 -16.32 29.97
CA GLY A 142 -2.98 -17.44 30.37
C GLY A 142 -3.57 -18.83 30.12
N SER A 143 -4.77 -18.93 29.52
CA SER A 143 -5.35 -20.23 29.17
C SER A 143 -4.68 -20.82 27.93
N LYS A 144 -4.41 -22.13 27.96
CA LYS A 144 -3.92 -22.85 26.78
C LYS A 144 -5.06 -23.05 25.80
N VAL A 145 -4.93 -22.49 24.60
CA VAL A 145 -5.85 -22.72 23.50
C VAL A 145 -5.25 -23.77 22.58
N ILE A 146 -6.03 -24.82 22.37
CA ILE A 146 -5.67 -25.93 21.49
C ILE A 146 -6.61 -25.91 20.28
N VAL A 147 -6.01 -25.94 19.10
CA VAL A 147 -6.71 -26.04 17.82
C VAL A 147 -6.22 -27.27 17.10
N ASP A 148 -7.08 -28.30 17.01
CA ASP A 148 -6.70 -29.60 16.43
C ASP A 148 -6.42 -29.54 14.92
N ASN A 149 -6.99 -28.55 14.23
CA ASN A 149 -6.76 -28.33 12.81
C ASN A 149 -6.48 -26.85 12.52
N GLY A 150 -5.22 -26.51 12.31
CA GLY A 150 -4.76 -25.15 12.04
C GLY A 150 -5.40 -24.49 10.82
N LYS A 151 -5.93 -25.28 9.88
CA LYS A 151 -6.76 -24.77 8.78
C LYS A 151 -7.95 -23.93 9.28
N SER A 152 -8.56 -24.29 10.41
CA SER A 152 -9.69 -23.53 10.98
C SER A 152 -9.33 -22.09 11.33
N ILE A 153 -8.09 -21.83 11.77
CA ILE A 153 -7.59 -20.48 12.00
C ILE A 153 -7.49 -19.73 10.68
N ILE A 154 -6.92 -20.35 9.66
CA ILE A 154 -6.80 -19.73 8.33
C ILE A 154 -8.16 -19.41 7.72
N ASP A 155 -9.14 -20.30 7.88
CA ASP A 155 -10.49 -20.08 7.37
C ASP A 155 -11.15 -18.87 8.09
N MET A 156 -11.01 -18.77 9.42
CA MET A 156 -11.45 -17.60 10.19
C MET A 156 -10.79 -16.29 9.75
N LEU A 157 -9.48 -16.33 9.48
CA LEU A 157 -8.71 -15.18 9.02
C LEU A 157 -9.16 -14.76 7.62
N SER A 158 -9.32 -15.75 6.73
CA SER A 158 -9.83 -15.56 5.38
C SER A 158 -11.22 -14.91 5.39
N ASP A 159 -12.14 -15.39 6.22
CA ASP A 159 -13.49 -14.84 6.39
C ASP A 159 -13.50 -13.43 6.99
N SER A 160 -12.48 -13.09 7.79
CA SER A 160 -12.32 -11.75 8.37
C SER A 160 -11.73 -10.75 7.38
N VAL A 161 -11.01 -11.19 6.34
CA VAL A 161 -10.33 -10.32 5.37
C VAL A 161 -11.08 -10.27 4.04
N LEU A 162 -11.39 -11.42 3.43
CA LEU A 162 -11.93 -11.48 2.09
C LEU A 162 -13.39 -11.02 2.04
N GLY A 163 -13.68 -10.02 1.20
CA GLY A 163 -15.04 -9.49 1.04
C GLY A 163 -15.56 -8.72 2.26
N THR A 164 -14.69 -8.40 3.21
CA THR A 164 -15.03 -7.59 4.38
C THR A 164 -14.50 -6.16 4.22
N GLU A 165 -14.86 -5.30 5.17
CA GLU A 165 -14.27 -3.98 5.31
C GLU A 165 -12.75 -4.01 5.51
N VAL A 166 -12.20 -5.05 6.15
CA VAL A 166 -10.75 -5.21 6.32
C VAL A 166 -10.07 -5.40 4.97
N GLY A 167 -10.61 -6.29 4.12
CA GLY A 167 -10.11 -6.48 2.76
C GLY A 167 -10.19 -5.20 1.94
N ARG A 168 -11.30 -4.45 2.05
CA ARG A 168 -11.45 -3.14 1.39
C ARG A 168 -10.39 -2.14 1.86
N ILE A 169 -10.08 -2.07 3.16
CA ILE A 169 -9.03 -1.19 3.69
C ILE A 169 -7.67 -1.57 3.08
N ILE A 170 -7.34 -2.87 3.05
CA ILE A 170 -6.07 -3.37 2.48
C ILE A 170 -5.98 -3.02 0.99
N GLU A 171 -7.04 -3.28 0.22
CA GLU A 171 -7.11 -3.00 -1.21
C GLU A 171 -6.93 -1.50 -1.50
N VAL A 172 -7.66 -0.66 -0.78
CA VAL A 172 -7.60 0.80 -0.95
C VAL A 172 -6.24 1.34 -0.53
N ALA A 173 -5.69 0.92 0.60
CA ALA A 173 -4.37 1.36 1.08
C ALA A 173 -3.21 0.87 0.19
N ALA A 174 -3.39 -0.27 -0.47
CA ALA A 174 -2.40 -0.83 -1.39
C ALA A 174 -2.37 -0.09 -2.72
N THR A 175 -3.47 0.56 -3.11
CA THR A 175 -3.59 1.33 -4.36
C THR A 175 -3.10 0.55 -5.60
N GLY A 176 -3.41 -0.75 -5.68
CA GLY A 176 -2.98 -1.63 -6.77
C GLY A 176 -1.64 -2.37 -6.55
N ASP A 177 -0.86 -2.00 -5.52
CA ASP A 177 0.39 -2.70 -5.19
C ASP A 177 0.10 -4.01 -4.42
N THR A 178 0.18 -5.13 -5.15
CA THR A 178 -0.03 -6.47 -4.59
C THR A 178 1.00 -6.86 -3.53
N ARG A 179 2.25 -6.38 -3.62
CA ARG A 179 3.29 -6.66 -2.62
C ARG A 179 2.98 -5.91 -1.34
N LEU A 180 2.56 -4.65 -1.44
CA LEU A 180 2.13 -3.85 -0.31
C LEU A 180 0.89 -4.46 0.36
N ALA A 181 -0.11 -4.89 -0.42
CA ALA A 181 -1.28 -5.59 0.11
C ALA A 181 -0.92 -6.85 0.91
N LEU A 182 0.01 -7.66 0.40
CA LEU A 182 0.53 -8.84 1.10
C LEU A 182 1.29 -8.48 2.37
N LYS A 183 2.12 -7.42 2.33
CA LYS A 183 2.84 -6.91 3.51
C LYS A 183 1.87 -6.44 4.59
N MET A 184 0.85 -5.66 4.24
CA MET A 184 -0.19 -5.21 5.17
C MET A 184 -0.97 -6.38 5.74
N THR A 185 -1.36 -7.34 4.90
CA THR A 185 -2.07 -8.55 5.36
C THR A 185 -1.19 -9.32 6.36
N ARG A 186 0.11 -9.46 6.10
CA ARG A 186 1.03 -10.10 7.05
C ARG A 186 1.12 -9.32 8.37
N GLN A 187 1.30 -8.00 8.34
CA GLN A 187 1.35 -7.17 9.54
C GLN A 187 0.05 -7.27 10.34
N PHE A 188 -1.07 -7.24 9.64
CA PHE A 188 -2.39 -7.46 10.20
C PHE A 188 -2.51 -8.81 10.91
N LEU A 189 -2.05 -9.90 10.29
CA LEU A 189 -2.07 -11.23 10.91
C LEU A 189 -1.14 -11.34 12.13
N GLN A 190 -0.06 -10.56 12.16
CA GLN A 190 0.91 -10.56 13.25
C GLN A 190 0.49 -9.68 14.45
N TYR A 191 -0.15 -8.54 14.19
CA TYR A 191 -0.37 -7.49 15.19
C TYR A 191 -1.84 -7.05 15.34
N GLY A 192 -2.73 -7.54 14.49
CA GLY A 192 -4.15 -7.12 14.42
C GLY A 192 -5.08 -7.78 15.42
N TYR A 193 -4.58 -8.67 16.27
CA TYR A 193 -5.38 -9.36 17.27
C TYR A 193 -4.99 -8.91 18.66
N SER A 194 -5.86 -8.12 19.29
CA SER A 194 -5.74 -7.81 20.71
C SER A 194 -6.29 -8.91 21.62
N SER A 195 -7.06 -9.88 21.06
CA SER A 195 -7.65 -11.01 21.80
C SER A 195 -7.81 -12.27 20.93
N THR A 196 -6.70 -12.87 20.50
CA THR A 196 -6.61 -14.07 19.64
C THR A 196 -7.32 -15.27 20.26
N GLY A 197 -7.17 -15.52 21.57
CA GLY A 197 -7.81 -16.67 22.23
C GLY A 197 -9.34 -16.56 22.24
N LYS A 198 -9.86 -15.34 22.43
CA LYS A 198 -11.29 -15.06 22.34
C LYS A 198 -11.84 -15.21 20.92
N ALA A 199 -11.10 -14.75 19.91
CA ALA A 199 -11.49 -14.89 18.51
C ALA A 199 -11.61 -16.37 18.12
N VAL A 200 -10.59 -17.17 18.45
CA VAL A 200 -10.56 -18.62 18.17
C VAL A 200 -11.69 -19.35 18.87
N SER A 201 -11.91 -19.10 20.16
CA SER A 201 -13.00 -19.77 20.90
C SER A 201 -14.40 -19.41 20.38
N ILE A 202 -14.64 -18.15 19.99
CA ILE A 202 -15.91 -17.74 19.36
C ILE A 202 -16.11 -18.47 18.03
N TYR A 203 -15.07 -18.53 17.20
CA TYR A 203 -15.14 -19.19 15.91
C TYR A 203 -15.37 -20.70 16.06
N GLN A 204 -14.68 -21.38 16.97
CA GLN A 204 -14.90 -22.80 17.25
C GLN A 204 -16.34 -23.10 17.69
N ARG A 205 -16.95 -22.20 18.48
CA ARG A 205 -18.33 -22.37 18.97
C ARG A 205 -19.40 -22.06 17.93
N THR A 206 -19.18 -21.06 17.08
CA THR A 206 -20.23 -20.50 16.20
C THR A 206 -19.99 -20.75 14.71
N GLY A 207 -18.81 -21.21 14.33
CA GLY A 207 -18.35 -21.32 12.95
C GLY A 207 -18.16 -19.99 12.23
N ARG A 208 -18.31 -18.84 12.93
CA ARG A 208 -18.23 -17.51 12.32
C ARG A 208 -17.57 -16.51 13.26
N TYR A 209 -16.56 -15.81 12.77
CA TYR A 209 -15.95 -14.68 13.47
C TYR A 209 -15.51 -13.67 12.42
N ARG A 210 -15.82 -12.39 12.66
CA ARG A 210 -15.33 -11.27 11.86
C ARG A 210 -14.53 -10.37 12.75
N LEU A 211 -13.26 -10.17 12.41
CA LEU A 211 -12.43 -9.22 13.13
C LEU A 211 -13.02 -7.79 13.03
N PRO A 212 -13.02 -7.02 14.12
CA PRO A 212 -13.39 -5.61 14.07
C PRO A 212 -12.49 -4.79 13.12
N PRO A 213 -13.07 -4.00 12.19
CA PRO A 213 -12.33 -3.17 11.24
C PRO A 213 -11.33 -2.20 11.88
N HIS A 214 -11.62 -1.73 13.07
CA HIS A 214 -10.82 -0.74 13.78
C HIS A 214 -9.51 -1.35 14.35
N GLU A 215 -9.51 -2.64 14.72
CA GLU A 215 -8.29 -3.37 15.10
C GLU A 215 -7.42 -3.62 13.87
N ALA A 216 -8.04 -3.97 12.75
CA ALA A 216 -7.33 -4.15 11.48
C ALA A 216 -6.66 -2.86 11.00
N LEU A 217 -7.41 -1.75 10.99
CA LEU A 217 -6.88 -0.44 10.63
C LEU A 217 -5.70 -0.05 11.53
N ARG A 218 -5.81 -0.30 12.84
CA ARG A 218 -4.72 -0.04 13.79
C ARG A 218 -3.45 -0.81 13.44
N ALA A 219 -3.56 -2.11 13.16
CA ALA A 219 -2.40 -2.93 12.82
C ALA A 219 -1.77 -2.55 11.48
N ILE A 220 -2.57 -2.14 10.50
CA ILE A 220 -2.07 -1.63 9.22
C ILE A 220 -1.31 -0.30 9.41
N MET A 221 -1.83 0.59 10.26
CA MET A 221 -1.22 1.90 10.49
C MET A 221 0.03 1.84 11.38
N LEU A 222 0.02 1.02 12.43
CA LEU A 222 1.12 0.93 13.39
C LEU A 222 2.17 -0.11 13.01
N GLY A 223 1.76 -1.19 12.33
CA GLY A 223 2.62 -2.34 12.08
C GLY A 223 3.16 -2.91 13.40
N ASN A 224 4.48 -2.92 13.55
CA ASN A 224 5.19 -3.37 14.74
C ASN A 224 5.50 -2.26 15.77
N GLN A 225 5.01 -1.04 15.53
CA GLN A 225 5.28 0.12 16.39
C GLN A 225 4.19 0.28 17.45
N ASN A 226 4.57 0.87 18.60
CA ASN A 226 3.62 1.20 19.65
C ASN A 226 2.90 2.54 19.41
N VAL A 227 3.55 3.43 18.66
CA VAL A 227 3.07 4.78 18.35
C VAL A 227 3.18 4.99 16.85
N TYR A 228 2.20 5.68 16.28
CA TYR A 228 2.17 6.01 14.87
C TYR A 228 3.35 6.93 14.52
N ARG A 229 3.96 6.67 13.35
CA ARG A 229 4.94 7.53 12.70
C ARG A 229 4.67 7.49 11.22
N GLU A 230 4.49 8.62 10.59
CA GLU A 230 4.21 8.70 9.14
C GLU A 230 5.23 7.92 8.32
N THR A 231 6.53 8.08 8.62
CA THR A 231 7.63 7.46 7.87
C THR A 231 7.62 5.92 7.85
N LEU A 232 6.89 5.29 8.77
CA LEU A 232 6.77 3.84 8.88
C LEU A 232 5.38 3.32 8.50
N SER A 233 4.39 4.21 8.40
CA SER A 233 3.00 3.83 8.16
C SER A 233 2.70 3.69 6.68
N VAL A 234 1.76 2.82 6.34
CA VAL A 234 1.26 2.69 4.97
C VAL A 234 0.32 3.82 4.60
N ILE A 235 -0.34 4.44 5.60
CA ILE A 235 -1.24 5.56 5.41
C ILE A 235 -0.58 6.77 6.08
N GLY A 236 -0.21 7.78 5.28
CA GLY A 236 0.38 9.03 5.75
C GLY A 236 -0.55 9.85 6.63
N ASN A 237 0.01 10.86 7.28
CA ASN A 237 -0.73 11.79 8.11
C ASN A 237 -1.28 12.93 7.24
N PRO A 238 -2.61 13.03 7.04
CA PRO A 238 -3.19 14.12 6.26
C PRO A 238 -3.24 15.44 7.03
N PHE A 239 -3.06 15.42 8.37
CA PHE A 239 -3.30 16.55 9.25
C PHE A 239 -2.07 17.46 9.47
N ASP A 240 -0.92 17.11 8.91
CA ASP A 240 0.29 17.91 9.02
C ASP A 240 1.10 17.90 7.71
N SER A 241 1.50 19.06 7.22
CA SER A 241 2.30 19.25 6.01
C SER A 241 3.81 19.28 6.28
N TYR A 242 4.23 19.32 7.56
CA TYR A 242 5.63 19.38 7.98
C TYR A 242 6.42 20.56 7.37
N LEU A 243 5.73 21.65 7.05
CA LEU A 243 6.33 22.89 6.53
C LEU A 243 6.80 23.84 7.63
N GLY A 244 6.59 23.51 8.91
CA GLY A 244 7.03 24.32 10.05
C GLY A 244 6.24 25.63 10.23
N ARG A 245 5.04 25.73 9.63
CA ARG A 245 4.16 26.90 9.73
C ARG A 245 2.72 26.48 9.96
N SER A 246 2.11 26.99 11.04
CA SER A 246 0.73 26.66 11.43
C SER A 246 -0.30 27.02 10.36
N SER A 247 -0.09 28.10 9.60
CA SER A 247 -1.04 28.54 8.56
C SER A 247 -1.18 27.58 7.37
N VAL A 248 -0.18 26.73 7.13
CA VAL A 248 -0.15 25.74 6.04
C VAL A 248 -0.07 24.31 6.57
N GLN A 249 -0.27 24.11 7.88
CA GLN A 249 -0.21 22.79 8.51
C GLN A 249 -1.18 21.81 7.84
N PHE A 250 -2.42 22.23 7.59
CA PHE A 250 -3.46 21.38 7.03
C PHE A 250 -3.50 21.36 5.49
N LEU A 251 -2.45 21.85 4.84
CA LEU A 251 -2.40 22.01 3.38
C LEU A 251 -2.54 20.67 2.64
N ARG A 252 -2.03 19.57 3.20
CA ARG A 252 -2.22 18.21 2.64
C ARG A 252 -3.71 17.87 2.51
N LEU A 253 -4.45 17.89 3.62
CA LEU A 253 -5.88 17.58 3.63
C LEU A 253 -6.70 18.57 2.79
N PHE A 254 -6.31 19.85 2.77
CA PHE A 254 -6.95 20.87 1.94
C PHE A 254 -6.83 20.56 0.44
N ILE A 255 -5.62 20.27 -0.06
CA ILE A 255 -5.40 19.88 -1.46
C ILE A 255 -6.10 18.56 -1.77
N MET A 256 -5.95 17.54 -0.91
CA MET A 256 -6.62 16.25 -1.08
C MET A 256 -8.14 16.40 -1.20
N SER A 257 -8.76 17.26 -0.38
CA SER A 257 -10.20 17.55 -0.44
C SER A 257 -10.58 18.13 -1.79
N ALA A 258 -9.87 19.16 -2.26
CA ALA A 258 -10.15 19.81 -3.53
C ALA A 258 -10.05 18.82 -4.70
N LEU A 259 -8.97 18.03 -4.77
CA LEU A 259 -8.78 17.02 -5.80
C LEU A 259 -9.89 15.97 -5.81
N VAL A 260 -10.35 15.53 -4.63
CA VAL A 260 -11.45 14.56 -4.49
C VAL A 260 -12.80 15.15 -4.91
N VAL A 261 -12.98 16.47 -4.81
CA VAL A 261 -14.18 17.15 -5.34
C VAL A 261 -14.08 17.26 -6.86
N TYR A 262 -12.94 17.72 -7.40
CA TYR A 262 -12.70 17.74 -8.85
C TYR A 262 -12.94 16.37 -9.49
N SER A 263 -12.45 15.28 -8.87
CA SER A 263 -12.63 13.93 -9.41
C SER A 263 -14.07 13.39 -9.36
N SER A 264 -15.00 14.16 -8.81
CA SER A 264 -16.43 13.83 -8.83
C SER A 264 -17.17 14.48 -10.02
N GLU A 265 -16.48 15.30 -10.82
CA GLU A 265 -17.03 15.91 -12.04
C GLU A 265 -17.00 14.91 -13.21
N SER A 266 -18.00 14.99 -14.09
CA SER A 266 -18.20 14.03 -15.20
C SER A 266 -17.02 13.98 -16.17
N ASP A 267 -16.41 15.13 -16.44
CA ASP A 267 -15.37 15.31 -17.46
C ASP A 267 -13.97 15.43 -16.84
N PHE A 268 -13.80 14.96 -15.60
CA PHE A 268 -12.52 15.05 -14.91
C PHE A 268 -11.50 14.08 -15.52
N ASP A 269 -10.46 14.64 -16.12
CA ASP A 269 -9.34 13.91 -16.72
C ASP A 269 -7.99 14.17 -16.02
N GLY A 270 -8.04 14.81 -14.86
CA GLY A 270 -6.89 15.30 -14.11
C GLY A 270 -6.84 16.83 -14.03
N ILE A 271 -6.06 17.34 -13.08
CA ILE A 271 -5.79 18.77 -12.94
C ILE A 271 -4.30 19.01 -13.12
N SER A 272 -3.92 20.09 -13.82
CA SER A 272 -2.50 20.41 -13.98
C SER A 272 -1.90 20.91 -12.66
N VAL A 273 -0.64 20.59 -12.40
CA VAL A 273 0.09 21.10 -11.23
C VAL A 273 0.11 22.63 -11.23
N LYS A 274 0.28 23.24 -12.42
CA LYS A 274 0.17 24.70 -12.58
C LYS A 274 -1.16 25.27 -12.08
N THR A 275 -2.30 24.66 -12.44
CA THR A 275 -3.63 25.11 -11.95
C THR A 275 -3.73 25.03 -10.42
N VAL A 276 -3.09 24.02 -9.82
CA VAL A 276 -3.01 23.90 -8.36
C VAL A 276 -2.16 25.03 -7.78
N TYR A 277 -1.00 25.33 -8.39
CA TYR A 277 -0.16 26.46 -7.97
C TYR A 277 -0.90 27.79 -8.04
N ASP A 278 -1.52 28.10 -9.17
CA ASP A 278 -2.28 29.34 -9.36
C ASP A 278 -3.37 29.50 -8.27
N SER A 279 -4.04 28.40 -7.91
CA SER A 279 -5.05 28.40 -6.85
C SER A 279 -4.43 28.67 -5.47
N LEU A 280 -3.33 27.99 -5.14
CA LEU A 280 -2.66 28.12 -3.84
C LEU A 280 -1.95 29.48 -3.68
N GLU A 281 -1.37 30.01 -4.75
CA GLU A 281 -0.76 31.35 -4.78
C GLU A 281 -1.80 32.44 -4.51
N THR A 282 -3.02 32.27 -5.04
CA THR A 282 -4.14 33.22 -4.81
C THR A 282 -4.51 33.36 -3.32
N ILE A 283 -4.29 32.33 -2.51
CA ILE A 283 -4.46 32.35 -1.04
C ILE A 283 -3.13 32.59 -0.27
N GLY A 284 -2.05 32.95 -0.97
CA GLY A 284 -0.78 33.35 -0.38
C GLY A 284 0.18 32.20 -0.04
N ILE A 285 0.01 31.04 -0.68
CA ILE A 285 0.89 29.87 -0.51
C ILE A 285 1.87 29.82 -1.69
N SER A 286 3.17 29.76 -1.41
CA SER A 286 4.21 29.76 -2.46
C SER A 286 4.22 28.46 -3.26
N ASN A 287 4.73 28.52 -4.50
CA ASN A 287 4.93 27.34 -5.34
C ASN A 287 5.92 26.35 -4.73
N GLU A 288 6.92 26.83 -3.97
CA GLU A 288 7.86 25.96 -3.23
C GLU A 288 7.12 25.08 -2.22
N TYR A 289 6.24 25.66 -1.40
CA TYR A 289 5.44 24.89 -0.44
C TYR A 289 4.43 23.99 -1.12
N SER A 290 3.80 24.47 -2.19
CA SER A 290 2.88 23.68 -3.00
C SER A 290 3.56 22.46 -3.62
N PHE A 291 4.75 22.62 -4.21
CA PHE A 291 5.54 21.53 -4.77
C PHE A 291 5.94 20.49 -3.72
N ARG A 292 6.41 20.93 -2.55
CA ARG A 292 6.75 20.03 -1.45
C ARG A 292 5.55 19.21 -1.00
N VAL A 293 4.38 19.85 -0.82
CA VAL A 293 3.17 19.12 -0.41
C VAL A 293 2.70 18.16 -1.50
N LEU A 294 2.69 18.56 -2.77
CA LEU A 294 2.30 17.65 -3.86
C LEU A 294 3.26 16.47 -3.97
N THR A 295 4.57 16.69 -3.80
CA THR A 295 5.58 15.63 -3.77
C THR A 295 5.32 14.65 -2.63
N ASP A 296 5.00 15.16 -1.43
CA ASP A 296 4.60 14.33 -0.30
C ASP A 296 3.31 13.54 -0.59
N LEU A 297 2.31 14.15 -1.23
CA LEU A 297 1.08 13.45 -1.59
C LEU A 297 1.33 12.32 -2.60
N VAL A 298 2.29 12.49 -3.53
CA VAL A 298 2.73 11.44 -4.45
C VAL A 298 3.43 10.31 -3.68
N SER A 299 4.39 10.65 -2.80
CA SER A 299 5.15 9.64 -2.04
C SER A 299 4.26 8.80 -1.12
N HIS A 300 3.21 9.41 -0.56
CA HIS A 300 2.18 8.74 0.24
C HIS A 300 1.06 8.09 -0.58
N ARG A 301 1.16 8.06 -1.92
CA ARG A 301 0.18 7.44 -2.84
C ARG A 301 -1.22 8.04 -2.76
N TYR A 302 -1.35 9.28 -2.32
CA TYR A 302 -2.61 10.02 -2.35
C TYR A 302 -2.91 10.56 -3.73
N ILE A 303 -1.89 10.92 -4.51
CA ILE A 303 -2.07 11.39 -5.88
C ILE A 303 -1.06 10.70 -6.80
N TYR A 304 -1.37 10.67 -8.09
CA TYR A 304 -0.49 10.16 -9.13
C TYR A 304 -0.44 11.13 -10.30
N THR A 305 0.70 11.18 -10.98
CA THR A 305 0.80 11.80 -12.30
C THR A 305 0.14 10.87 -13.32
N LYS A 306 -0.69 11.42 -14.21
CA LYS A 306 -1.36 10.65 -15.27
C LYS A 306 -0.36 9.96 -16.20
N SER A 307 0.79 10.60 -16.44
CA SER A 307 1.89 10.05 -17.23
C SER A 307 2.73 9.02 -16.48
N GLN A 308 2.55 8.84 -15.17
CA GLN A 308 3.40 8.04 -14.28
C GLN A 308 4.89 8.48 -14.26
N HIS A 309 5.17 9.72 -14.68
CA HIS A 309 6.50 10.32 -14.59
C HIS A 309 6.65 11.08 -13.25
N GLU A 310 7.87 11.54 -12.98
CA GLU A 310 8.14 12.46 -11.88
C GLU A 310 7.28 13.72 -12.00
N LEU A 311 6.91 14.27 -10.85
CA LEU A 311 6.04 15.43 -10.77
C LEU A 311 6.75 16.66 -11.36
N CYS A 312 6.13 17.31 -12.33
CA CYS A 312 6.54 18.60 -12.87
C CYS A 312 5.33 19.56 -12.99
N GLU A 313 5.55 20.83 -13.31
CA GLU A 313 4.47 21.84 -13.41
C GLU A 313 3.42 21.50 -14.48
N ASP A 314 3.84 20.85 -15.56
CA ASP A 314 2.96 20.45 -16.67
C ASP A 314 2.27 19.08 -16.41
N SER A 315 2.58 18.43 -15.29
CA SER A 315 1.96 17.15 -14.96
C SER A 315 0.46 17.30 -14.69
N LEU A 316 -0.35 16.43 -15.29
CA LEU A 316 -1.72 16.21 -14.86
C LEU A 316 -1.73 15.24 -13.67
N ILE A 317 -2.35 15.63 -12.57
CA ILE A 317 -2.46 14.83 -11.35
C ILE A 317 -3.88 14.32 -11.12
N LEU A 318 -3.97 13.11 -10.56
CA LEU A 318 -5.21 12.40 -10.26
C LEU A 318 -5.19 11.95 -8.79
N PRO A 319 -6.27 12.16 -8.02
CA PRO A 319 -6.37 11.58 -6.68
C PRO A 319 -6.54 10.06 -6.76
N SER A 320 -5.85 9.35 -5.86
CA SER A 320 -6.00 7.90 -5.73
C SER A 320 -7.29 7.53 -5.00
N ARG A 321 -7.67 6.24 -5.09
CA ARG A 321 -8.75 5.68 -4.25
C ARG A 321 -8.45 5.85 -2.76
N LEU A 322 -7.18 5.79 -2.36
CA LEU A 322 -6.75 6.02 -0.98
C LEU A 322 -7.01 7.47 -0.55
N CYS A 323 -6.70 8.46 -1.41
CA CYS A 323 -7.01 9.86 -1.12
C CYS A 323 -8.51 10.07 -0.90
N GLY A 324 -9.35 9.55 -1.80
CA GLY A 324 -10.80 9.59 -1.64
C GLY A 324 -11.28 8.94 -0.35
N TYR A 325 -10.71 7.78 0.02
CA TYR A 325 -11.05 7.07 1.23
C TYR A 325 -10.60 7.80 2.51
N VAL A 326 -9.42 8.41 2.51
CA VAL A 326 -8.97 9.25 3.62
C VAL A 326 -9.92 10.42 3.83
N VAL A 327 -10.16 11.21 2.77
CA VAL A 327 -10.97 12.44 2.81
C VAL A 327 -12.42 12.15 3.20
N ARG A 328 -13.04 11.11 2.63
CA ARG A 328 -14.48 10.84 2.80
C ARG A 328 -14.79 9.99 4.04
N ASP A 329 -13.80 9.28 4.59
CA ASP A 329 -14.03 8.26 5.61
C ASP A 329 -13.02 8.29 6.76
N LEU A 330 -11.73 8.02 6.53
CA LEU A 330 -10.77 7.79 7.61
C LEU A 330 -10.59 8.99 8.54
N VAL A 331 -10.62 10.22 8.02
CA VAL A 331 -10.46 11.42 8.85
C VAL A 331 -11.58 11.61 9.90
N GLY A 332 -12.66 10.83 9.81
CA GLY A 332 -13.74 10.76 10.82
C GLY A 332 -13.79 9.44 11.60
N ARG A 333 -12.72 8.62 11.60
CA ARG A 333 -12.66 7.39 12.39
C ARG A 333 -11.88 7.61 13.68
N LEU A 334 -12.46 7.16 14.80
CA LEU A 334 -11.83 7.23 16.12
C LEU A 334 -10.38 6.70 16.13
N MET A 335 -10.18 5.48 15.63
CA MET A 335 -8.84 4.87 15.61
C MET A 335 -7.84 5.61 14.72
N PHE A 336 -8.30 6.21 13.62
CA PHE A 336 -7.42 6.97 12.73
C PHE A 336 -6.96 8.26 13.42
N LEU A 337 -7.90 9.01 14.00
CA LEU A 337 -7.61 10.23 14.75
C LEU A 337 -6.70 9.99 15.96
N GLU A 338 -6.98 8.94 16.75
CA GLU A 338 -6.17 8.60 17.92
C GLU A 338 -4.73 8.20 17.56
N THR A 339 -4.51 7.67 16.36
CA THR A 339 -3.17 7.26 15.92
C THR A 339 -2.42 8.43 15.31
N THR A 340 -3.00 9.15 14.35
CA THR A 340 -2.34 10.28 13.67
C THR A 340 -2.10 11.47 14.59
N MET A 341 -2.88 11.63 15.66
CA MET A 341 -2.69 12.70 16.65
C MET A 341 -1.28 12.70 17.24
N PHE A 342 -0.65 11.54 17.44
CA PHE A 342 0.70 11.45 18.01
C PHE A 342 1.80 12.01 17.09
N ASP A 343 1.51 12.17 15.81
CA ASP A 343 2.42 12.62 14.77
C ASP A 343 1.93 13.94 14.14
N THR A 344 0.95 14.60 14.78
CA THR A 344 0.43 15.90 14.34
C THR A 344 0.87 16.98 15.31
N PHE A 345 1.45 18.08 14.81
CA PHE A 345 1.80 19.20 15.67
C PHE A 345 0.55 19.96 16.13
N ILE A 346 0.27 20.00 17.43
CA ILE A 346 -0.88 20.75 17.98
C ILE A 346 -0.36 22.08 18.51
N SER A 347 -0.54 23.16 17.74
CA SER A 347 0.00 24.49 18.09
C SER A 347 -0.81 25.25 19.13
N ASP A 348 -2.09 24.92 19.31
CA ASP A 348 -2.94 25.54 20.33
C ASP A 348 -2.62 24.93 21.71
N ASN A 349 -2.04 25.74 22.59
CA ASN A 349 -1.65 25.33 23.94
C ASN A 349 -2.82 24.80 24.79
N SER A 350 -4.03 25.37 24.62
CA SER A 350 -5.21 24.95 25.37
C SER A 350 -5.69 23.56 24.90
N VAL A 351 -5.71 23.34 23.58
CA VAL A 351 -6.05 22.05 22.97
C VAL A 351 -5.00 21.00 23.34
N TRP A 352 -3.72 21.34 23.21
CA TRP A 352 -2.61 20.46 23.59
C TRP A 352 -2.70 20.05 25.06
N SER A 353 -2.86 21.01 25.98
CA SER A 353 -2.95 20.73 27.42
C SER A 353 -4.14 19.84 27.75
N ALA A 354 -5.29 20.04 27.10
CA ALA A 354 -6.48 19.22 27.28
C ALA A 354 -6.27 17.78 26.79
N ILE A 355 -5.62 17.63 25.62
CA ILE A 355 -5.28 16.32 25.04
C ILE A 355 -4.24 15.59 25.91
N ASP A 356 -3.10 16.22 26.22
CA ASP A 356 -2.02 15.61 27.04
C ASP A 356 -2.54 15.13 28.39
N THR A 357 -3.32 15.98 29.08
CA THR A 357 -3.93 15.62 30.37
C THR A 357 -4.80 14.37 30.25
N ASN A 358 -5.71 14.33 29.28
CA ASN A 358 -6.60 13.19 29.11
C ASN A 358 -5.88 11.92 28.63
N VAL A 359 -4.87 12.05 27.77
CA VAL A 359 -4.04 10.92 27.34
C VAL A 359 -3.31 10.31 28.54
N ARG A 360 -2.69 11.11 29.41
CA ARG A 360 -2.05 10.61 30.64
C ARG A 360 -3.03 9.88 31.56
N LEU A 361 -4.26 10.40 31.68
CA LEU A 361 -5.31 9.76 32.47
C LEU A 361 -5.76 8.43 31.84
N ILE A 362 -5.88 8.35 30.51
CA ILE A 362 -6.23 7.10 29.78
C ILE A 362 -5.22 5.98 30.06
N TYR A 363 -3.93 6.29 30.18
CA TYR A 363 -2.90 5.28 30.49
C TYR A 363 -2.96 4.79 31.93
N ARG A 364 -3.40 5.63 32.87
CA ARG A 364 -3.53 5.28 34.30
C ARG A 364 -4.88 4.62 34.62
N GLU A 365 -5.89 4.84 33.79
CA GLU A 365 -7.24 4.35 34.00
C GLU A 365 -7.35 2.84 33.77
N LYS A 366 -7.91 2.14 34.76
CA LYS A 366 -8.19 0.69 34.71
C LYS A 366 -9.63 0.42 34.28
N ASP A 367 -10.57 1.29 34.62
CA ASP A 367 -11.96 1.12 34.23
C ASP A 367 -12.13 1.37 32.72
N PHE A 368 -12.62 0.35 32.02
CA PHE A 368 -12.75 0.40 30.56
C PHE A 368 -13.71 1.50 30.10
N LEU A 369 -14.82 1.71 30.81
CA LEU A 369 -15.82 2.71 30.43
C LEU A 369 -15.31 4.13 30.59
N THR A 370 -14.67 4.43 31.73
CA THR A 370 -14.05 5.72 32.00
C THR A 370 -12.92 5.98 31.02
N LYS A 371 -12.10 4.97 30.74
CA LYS A 371 -11.04 5.04 29.73
C LYS A 371 -11.60 5.35 28.35
N PHE A 372 -12.67 4.67 27.94
CA PHE A 372 -13.29 4.89 26.64
C PHE A 372 -13.97 6.27 26.54
N LYS A 373 -14.60 6.75 27.61
CA LYS A 373 -15.14 8.11 27.67
C LYS A 373 -14.06 9.17 27.41
N ARG A 374 -12.91 9.05 28.09
CA ARG A 374 -11.77 9.97 27.88
C ARG A 374 -11.20 9.88 26.46
N ARG A 375 -11.11 8.67 25.90
CA ARG A 375 -10.69 8.47 24.49
C ARG A 375 -11.59 9.24 23.50
N ARG A 376 -12.91 9.20 23.72
CA ARG A 376 -13.86 9.98 22.91
C ARG A 376 -13.63 11.49 23.05
N GLU A 377 -13.37 11.98 24.26
CA GLU A 377 -13.10 13.39 24.54
C GLU A 377 -11.82 13.86 23.83
N VAL A 378 -10.74 13.07 23.91
CA VAL A 378 -9.48 13.33 23.19
C VAL A 378 -9.68 13.38 21.69
N ALA A 379 -10.32 12.35 21.12
CA ALA A 379 -10.56 12.28 19.69
C ALA A 379 -11.45 13.42 19.19
N TRP A 380 -12.44 13.83 19.98
CA TRP A 380 -13.29 14.97 19.67
C TRP A 380 -12.53 16.31 19.73
N ALA A 381 -11.67 16.50 20.73
CA ALA A 381 -10.83 17.69 20.83
C ALA A 381 -9.88 17.79 19.61
N PHE A 382 -9.21 16.69 19.27
CA PHE A 382 -8.31 16.64 18.11
C PHE A 382 -9.06 16.82 16.77
N PHE A 383 -10.22 16.20 16.61
CA PHE A 383 -11.06 16.38 15.42
C PHE A 383 -11.45 17.84 15.20
N ARG A 384 -11.90 18.54 16.26
CA ARG A 384 -12.24 19.96 16.17
C ARG A 384 -11.03 20.82 15.81
N TYR A 385 -9.89 20.57 16.43
CA TYR A 385 -8.64 21.26 16.08
C TYR A 385 -8.31 21.12 14.59
N CYS A 386 -8.38 19.90 14.06
CA CYS A 386 -8.14 19.66 12.63
C CYS A 386 -9.19 20.35 11.75
N ARG A 387 -10.46 20.28 12.13
CA ARG A 387 -11.57 20.89 11.38
C ARG A 387 -11.38 22.39 11.28
N ASP A 388 -11.11 23.04 12.42
CA ASP A 388 -10.98 24.49 12.52
C ASP A 388 -9.74 24.96 11.74
N GLY A 389 -8.64 24.19 11.76
CA GLY A 389 -7.46 24.47 10.95
C GLY A 389 -7.70 24.37 9.44
N VAL A 390 -8.46 23.38 8.97
CA VAL A 390 -8.86 23.30 7.55
C VAL A 390 -9.84 24.41 7.19
N ASP A 391 -10.76 24.77 8.10
CA ASP A 391 -11.73 25.86 7.88
C ASP A 391 -11.06 27.21 7.68
N GLN A 392 -9.88 27.45 8.27
CA GLN A 392 -9.10 28.66 8.01
C GLN A 392 -8.67 28.76 6.53
N LEU A 393 -8.14 27.68 5.96
CA LEU A 393 -7.76 27.62 4.54
C LEU A 393 -8.99 27.73 3.62
N VAL A 394 -10.08 27.05 3.97
CA VAL A 394 -11.34 27.13 3.21
C VAL A 394 -11.95 28.53 3.25
N SER A 395 -11.84 29.24 4.37
CA SER A 395 -12.33 30.61 4.50
C SER A 395 -11.53 31.56 3.62
N GLN A 396 -10.19 31.45 3.62
CA GLN A 396 -9.32 32.21 2.72
C GLN A 396 -9.64 31.90 1.24
N ALA A 397 -9.88 30.64 0.89
CA ALA A 397 -10.28 30.25 -0.46
C ALA A 397 -11.58 30.94 -0.90
N ARG A 398 -12.58 31.01 -0.01
CA ARG A 398 -13.85 31.69 -0.29
C ARG A 398 -13.68 33.20 -0.41
N GLU A 399 -12.94 33.83 0.49
CA GLU A 399 -12.66 35.27 0.48
C GLU A 399 -11.92 35.70 -0.80
N ARG A 400 -11.06 34.83 -1.32
CA ARG A 400 -10.30 35.05 -2.55
C ARG A 400 -10.98 34.49 -3.81
N ALA A 401 -12.24 34.07 -3.70
CA ALA A 401 -13.06 33.57 -4.80
C ALA A 401 -12.44 32.41 -5.59
N LEU A 402 -11.77 31.48 -4.91
CA LEU A 402 -11.31 30.24 -5.54
C LEU A 402 -12.50 29.38 -6.02
N PRO A 403 -12.27 28.48 -6.99
CA PRO A 403 -13.27 27.51 -7.43
C PRO A 403 -13.90 26.72 -6.27
N MET A 404 -15.17 26.33 -6.42
CA MET A 404 -15.98 25.69 -5.35
C MET A 404 -15.34 24.43 -4.74
N GLN A 405 -14.49 23.75 -5.51
CA GLN A 405 -13.78 22.53 -5.14
C GLN A 405 -12.82 22.79 -3.97
N TRP A 406 -12.19 23.97 -3.93
CA TRP A 406 -11.34 24.44 -2.83
C TRP A 406 -12.12 24.91 -1.60
N CYS A 407 -13.43 25.13 -1.74
CA CYS A 407 -14.28 25.72 -0.70
C CYS A 407 -14.95 24.68 0.21
N VAL A 408 -14.44 23.43 0.21
CA VAL A 408 -15.01 22.27 0.91
C VAL A 408 -14.09 21.79 2.04
N ASN A 409 -14.57 21.86 3.28
CA ASN A 409 -13.94 21.17 4.41
C ASN A 409 -14.52 19.75 4.57
N PRO A 410 -13.69 18.69 4.41
CA PRO A 410 -14.16 17.31 4.55
C PRO A 410 -14.54 16.96 5.99
N LEU A 411 -13.88 17.56 7.00
CA LEU A 411 -14.17 17.31 8.41
C LEU A 411 -15.55 17.85 8.80
N THR A 412 -15.91 19.04 8.31
CA THR A 412 -17.25 19.61 8.51
C THR A 412 -18.35 18.74 7.90
N LYS A 413 -18.10 18.14 6.72
CA LYS A 413 -19.06 17.22 6.08
C LYS A 413 -19.33 15.94 6.89
N ILE A 414 -18.33 15.42 7.59
CA ILE A 414 -18.44 14.13 8.31
C ILE A 414 -18.70 14.29 9.81
N GLU A 415 -18.70 15.51 10.34
CA GLU A 415 -18.81 15.79 11.77
C GLU A 415 -20.02 15.10 12.43
N ASN A 416 -21.20 15.19 11.80
CA ASN A 416 -22.41 14.58 12.33
C ASN A 416 -22.31 13.04 12.36
N ARG A 417 -21.73 12.44 11.31
CA ARG A 417 -21.46 10.99 11.27
C ARG A 417 -20.49 10.60 12.39
N PHE A 418 -19.40 11.36 12.56
CA PHE A 418 -18.41 11.08 13.60
C PHE A 418 -18.99 11.19 15.01
N LYS A 419 -19.79 12.22 15.31
CA LYS A 419 -20.51 12.32 16.59
C LYS A 419 -21.41 11.11 16.84
N GLY A 420 -22.15 10.69 15.81
CA GLY A 420 -22.99 9.49 15.86
C GLY A 420 -22.18 8.23 16.13
N ASP A 421 -21.03 8.07 15.50
CA ASP A 421 -20.11 6.93 15.69
C ASP A 421 -19.55 6.89 17.11
N LEU A 422 -19.12 8.04 17.64
CA LEU A 422 -18.66 8.16 19.03
C LEU A 422 -19.77 7.78 20.03
N SER A 423 -21.02 8.21 19.77
CA SER A 423 -22.16 7.85 20.63
C SER A 423 -22.42 6.35 20.59
N ARG A 424 -22.57 5.76 19.39
CA ARG A 424 -22.82 4.32 19.20
C ARG A 424 -21.74 3.46 19.83
N ALA A 425 -20.47 3.86 19.69
CA ALA A 425 -19.36 3.16 20.32
C ALA A 425 -19.42 3.26 21.85
N GLY A 426 -19.85 4.41 22.39
CA GLY A 426 -20.09 4.59 23.82
C GLY A 426 -21.21 3.71 24.36
N ASP A 427 -22.34 3.65 23.65
CA ASP A 427 -23.49 2.83 24.03
C ASP A 427 -23.14 1.33 23.98
N SER A 428 -22.39 0.92 22.94
CA SER A 428 -21.88 -0.44 22.85
C SER A 428 -20.89 -0.77 23.96
N ALA A 429 -20.01 0.16 24.35
CA ALA A 429 -19.10 -0.04 25.47
C ALA A 429 -19.88 -0.20 26.77
N ALA A 430 -20.84 0.70 27.05
CA ALA A 430 -21.70 0.63 28.23
C ALA A 430 -22.49 -0.68 28.31
N LYS A 431 -23.04 -1.16 27.18
CA LYS A 431 -23.76 -2.43 27.13
C LYS A 431 -22.88 -3.65 27.44
N ASN A 432 -21.64 -3.65 26.95
CA ASN A 432 -20.75 -4.81 27.06
C ASN A 432 -19.92 -4.82 28.35
N TYR A 433 -19.70 -3.65 28.96
CA TYR A 433 -18.76 -3.47 30.08
C TYR A 433 -19.35 -2.69 31.26
N GLY A 434 -20.63 -2.28 31.19
CA GLY A 434 -21.32 -1.61 32.29
C GLY A 434 -21.87 -2.57 33.34
N PRO A 435 -22.23 -2.04 34.53
CA PRO A 435 -22.86 -2.82 35.58
C PRO A 435 -24.20 -3.38 35.10
N GLN A 436 -24.36 -4.70 35.11
CA GLN A 436 -25.61 -5.34 34.67
C GLN A 436 -26.74 -5.09 35.69
N PRO A 437 -27.93 -4.67 35.25
CA PRO A 437 -29.09 -4.60 36.14
C PRO A 437 -29.66 -6.02 36.34
N ASN A 438 -29.53 -6.53 37.56
CA ASN A 438 -30.17 -7.73 38.11
C ASN A 438 -29.93 -9.09 37.39
N GLY A 439 -29.00 -9.89 37.94
CA GLY A 439 -29.23 -11.31 38.27
C GLY A 439 -29.65 -12.31 37.18
N GLY A 440 -29.40 -12.08 35.89
CA GLY A 440 -29.80 -12.98 34.81
C GLY A 440 -28.66 -13.38 33.87
N SER A 441 -28.08 -14.56 34.10
CA SER A 441 -27.31 -15.40 33.16
C SER A 441 -26.53 -14.71 32.02
N GLY A 442 -25.62 -13.81 32.37
CA GLY A 442 -24.46 -13.45 31.53
C GLY A 442 -23.23 -14.23 31.99
N LEU A 443 -22.51 -14.85 31.04
CA LEU A 443 -21.27 -15.63 31.24
C LEU A 443 -20.38 -15.08 32.37
N PRO A 444 -19.77 -15.95 33.22
CA PRO A 444 -19.06 -15.55 34.43
C PRO A 444 -17.78 -14.78 34.09
N LEU A 445 -17.91 -13.46 33.98
CA LEU A 445 -16.83 -12.50 33.95
C LEU A 445 -16.44 -12.23 35.40
N PHE A 446 -15.33 -12.84 35.82
CA PHE A 446 -14.52 -12.43 36.97
C PHE A 446 -15.28 -12.22 38.28
N SER A 447 -15.70 -13.30 38.93
CA SER A 447 -15.80 -13.27 40.40
C SER A 447 -14.37 -13.25 40.97
N ASP A 448 -14.05 -12.19 41.69
CA ASP A 448 -12.91 -11.99 42.58
C ASP A 448 -12.01 -13.19 42.83
N ARG A 449 -10.71 -13.05 42.52
CA ARG A 449 -9.67 -13.68 43.33
C ARG A 449 -8.62 -12.64 43.68
N ARG A 450 -8.68 -12.18 44.93
CA ARG A 450 -7.56 -11.55 45.64
C ARG A 450 -6.31 -12.43 45.47
N PRO A 451 -5.10 -11.86 45.40
CA PRO A 451 -3.91 -12.67 45.57
C PRO A 451 -3.89 -13.20 47.00
N ALA A 452 -3.91 -14.53 47.16
CA ALA A 452 -3.53 -15.15 48.41
C ALA A 452 -2.03 -14.91 48.60
N LEU A 453 -1.70 -13.97 49.47
CA LEU A 453 -0.42 -13.88 50.14
C LEU A 453 -0.66 -14.41 51.56
N GLY A 454 -0.11 -15.59 51.88
CA GLY A 454 -0.12 -16.15 53.24
C GLY A 454 -1.46 -16.75 53.68
#